data_AF-A0A1B6LRU0-F1
#
_entry.id   AF-A0A1B6LRU0-F1
#
_cell.length_a   1.000
_cell.length_b   1.000
_cell.length_c   1.000
_cell.angle_alpha   90.00
_cell.angle_beta   90.00
_cell.angle_gamma   90.00
#
_symmetry.space_group_name_H-M   'P 1'
#
loop_
_entity.id
_entity.type
_entity.pdbx_description
1 polymer ?
#
loop_
_entity_poly.entity_id
_entity_poly.type
_entity_poly.pdbx_seq_one_letter_code
_entity_poly.pdbx_strand_id
1 'polypeptide(L)'
;MAEADFNDLVNAAEQLASQVEGSGELPRVERTLRQVLEASHELWARVTTTGPQDIQANLLLGSKGVDLPQLSQKLESLSTRKTFEPLDPVPDNDIHSYLKNEAENAILTLIETTHKKTIDSLTKDHRKKILWEWKLEKAKLLNSLIGRSGSLLQLPKRTEKTVLNESVYGTKSCLDQLEMAYAQSLIEYNTAMLEGSAKPNLVEKFTKVAESSNDSKVSEMWTIVSYMTQLAPQSQEDVLETRNSEAGKSKLICQARKYLENRYRQYMESVVASNLSLARRGGVPGTYSLVRSFVNLRVPGGYLGLDPAEVDGRPLWASIYYCLRCGDIAGALQCIQQAGPGLEEMCVALQELRGSPQHRLSPPLEKAINSQYKRGVRNSTDP
;
A
#
# COMPACT_ATOMS: atom_id res chain seq x y z
N MET A 1 18.96 51.22 -43.50
CA MET A 1 19.62 50.57 -42.35
C MET A 1 19.99 49.18 -42.81
N ALA A 2 21.26 48.94 -43.15
CA ALA A 2 21.73 47.62 -43.53
C ALA A 2 21.92 46.80 -42.24
N GLU A 3 21.28 45.64 -42.16
CA GLU A 3 21.47 44.68 -41.07
C GLU A 3 22.93 44.24 -41.06
N ALA A 4 23.62 44.42 -39.93
CA ALA A 4 24.98 43.92 -39.77
C ALA A 4 24.95 42.40 -39.91
N ASP A 5 25.72 41.89 -40.87
CA ASP A 5 25.73 40.47 -41.23
C ASP A 5 26.27 39.67 -40.05
N PHE A 6 25.63 38.54 -39.72
CA PHE A 6 25.96 37.78 -38.50
C PHE A 6 27.42 37.29 -38.51
N ASN A 7 27.99 37.10 -39.71
CA ASN A 7 29.40 36.79 -39.91
C ASN A 7 30.34 37.93 -39.49
N ASP A 8 29.94 39.18 -39.65
CA ASP A 8 30.74 40.33 -39.20
C ASP A 8 30.79 40.38 -37.67
N LEU A 9 29.69 40.02 -37.01
CA LEU A 9 29.63 39.92 -35.55
C LEU A 9 30.51 38.77 -35.01
N VAL A 10 30.52 37.63 -35.70
CA VAL A 10 31.38 36.48 -35.36
C VAL A 10 32.86 36.83 -35.56
N ASN A 11 33.20 37.48 -36.67
CA ASN A 11 34.57 37.93 -36.93
C ASN A 11 35.03 38.98 -35.91
N ALA A 12 34.15 39.91 -35.50
CA ALA A 12 34.44 40.89 -34.47
C ALA A 12 34.63 40.24 -33.08
N ALA A 13 33.84 39.20 -32.77
CA ALA A 13 33.98 38.45 -31.53
C ALA A 13 35.28 37.61 -31.50
N GLU A 14 35.70 37.03 -32.62
CA GLU A 14 36.97 36.30 -32.75
C GLU A 14 38.18 37.25 -32.67
N GLN A 15 38.09 38.45 -33.24
CA GLN A 15 39.12 39.49 -33.08
C GLN A 15 39.22 39.99 -31.64
N LEU A 16 38.11 40.17 -30.93
CA LEU A 16 38.13 40.53 -29.50
C LEU A 16 38.69 39.41 -28.63
N ALA A 17 38.36 38.14 -28.93
CA ALA A 17 38.89 36.99 -28.20
C ALA A 17 40.42 36.87 -28.34
N SER A 18 40.96 37.12 -29.54
CA SER A 18 42.42 37.14 -29.76
C SER A 18 43.12 38.35 -29.13
N GLN A 19 42.48 39.53 -29.09
CA GLN A 19 43.03 40.71 -28.41
C GLN A 19 43.11 40.56 -26.87
N VAL A 20 42.27 39.70 -26.28
CA VAL A 20 42.26 39.41 -24.84
C VAL A 20 43.40 38.47 -24.41
N GLU A 21 44.16 37.88 -25.35
CA GLU A 21 45.32 37.03 -25.05
C GLU A 21 46.49 37.78 -24.36
N GLY A 22 46.48 39.12 -24.35
CA GLY A 22 47.57 39.96 -23.83
C GLY A 22 47.42 40.48 -22.39
N SER A 23 46.25 40.40 -21.74
CA SER A 23 46.01 40.98 -20.41
C SER A 23 45.65 39.92 -19.37
N GLY A 24 46.59 39.61 -18.47
CA GLY A 24 46.55 38.47 -17.55
C GLY A 24 45.60 38.56 -16.34
N GLU A 25 44.51 39.33 -16.38
CA GLU A 25 43.64 39.56 -15.20
C GLU A 25 42.18 39.07 -15.32
N LEU A 26 41.80 38.40 -16.41
CA LEU A 26 40.45 37.81 -16.55
C LEU A 26 40.52 36.30 -16.81
N PRO A 27 39.58 35.50 -16.26
CA PRO A 27 39.54 34.06 -16.48
C PRO A 27 39.35 33.75 -17.97
N ARG A 28 40.21 32.88 -18.49
CA ARG A 28 40.31 32.57 -19.93
C ARG A 28 39.12 31.75 -20.40
N VAL A 29 38.55 32.13 -21.56
CA VAL A 29 37.53 31.33 -22.24
C VAL A 29 38.23 30.21 -23.01
N GLU A 30 38.28 29.01 -22.44
CA GLU A 30 39.08 27.87 -22.97
C GLU A 30 38.48 27.19 -24.21
N ARG A 31 37.28 27.59 -24.67
CA ARG A 31 36.60 26.96 -25.81
C ARG A 31 36.06 28.01 -26.76
N THR A 32 36.42 27.89 -28.03
CA THR A 32 35.82 28.73 -29.08
C THR A 32 34.34 28.36 -29.26
N LEU A 33 33.52 29.31 -29.70
CA LEU A 33 32.07 29.10 -29.86
C LEU A 33 31.76 27.89 -30.76
N ARG A 34 32.63 27.65 -31.76
CA ARG A 34 32.57 26.52 -32.68
C ARG A 34 32.83 25.19 -31.99
N GLN A 35 33.81 25.13 -31.08
CA GLN A 35 34.08 23.94 -30.27
C GLN A 35 32.95 23.65 -29.28
N VAL A 36 32.30 24.69 -28.74
CA VAL A 36 31.11 24.53 -27.89
C VAL A 36 29.94 23.96 -28.70
N LEU A 37 29.74 24.43 -29.93
CA LEU A 37 28.69 23.93 -30.82
C LEU A 37 28.93 22.46 -31.20
N GLU A 38 30.16 22.09 -31.54
CA GLU A 38 30.51 20.71 -31.88
C GLU A 38 30.34 19.76 -30.68
N ALA A 39 30.78 20.17 -29.49
CA ALA A 39 30.54 19.43 -28.25
C ALA A 39 29.05 19.32 -27.90
N SER A 40 28.26 20.35 -28.20
CA SER A 40 26.81 20.34 -27.98
C SER A 40 26.10 19.34 -28.91
N HIS A 41 26.53 19.24 -30.17
CA HIS A 41 26.02 18.25 -31.11
C HIS A 41 26.43 16.83 -30.72
N GLU A 42 27.66 16.63 -30.24
CA GLU A 42 28.10 15.33 -29.74
C GLU A 42 27.32 14.88 -28.50
N LEU A 43 27.08 15.79 -27.55
CA LEU A 43 26.24 15.51 -26.38
C LEU A 43 24.79 15.23 -26.79
N TRP A 44 24.25 15.99 -27.74
CA TRP A 44 22.91 15.78 -28.25
C TRP A 44 22.79 14.38 -28.90
N ALA A 45 23.74 13.98 -29.73
CA ALA A 45 23.78 12.65 -30.34
C ALA A 45 23.87 11.51 -29.30
N ARG A 46 24.60 11.72 -28.19
CA ARG A 46 24.67 10.76 -27.07
C ARG A 46 23.38 10.68 -26.26
N VAL A 47 22.60 11.75 -26.19
CA VAL A 47 21.36 11.82 -25.39
C VAL A 47 20.12 11.36 -26.17
N THR A 48 20.08 11.54 -27.50
CA THR A 48 18.90 11.20 -28.33
C THR A 48 18.83 9.73 -28.75
N THR A 49 19.89 8.94 -28.57
CA THR A 49 19.84 7.50 -28.83
C THR A 49 19.28 6.79 -27.60
N THR A 50 18.13 6.15 -27.74
CA THR A 50 17.39 5.44 -26.68
C THR A 50 17.84 3.97 -26.49
N GLY A 51 18.93 3.54 -27.15
CA GLY A 51 19.56 2.23 -26.98
C GLY A 51 20.67 2.03 -25.91
N PRO A 52 21.18 3.03 -25.15
CA PRO A 52 22.33 2.86 -24.26
C PRO A 52 21.98 2.33 -22.87
N GLN A 53 20.71 2.12 -22.53
CA GLN A 53 20.34 1.55 -21.22
C GLN A 53 20.86 0.12 -21.05
N ASP A 54 20.77 -0.72 -22.09
CA ASP A 54 21.31 -2.08 -22.05
C ASP A 54 22.84 -2.08 -22.02
N ILE A 55 23.49 -1.15 -22.71
CA ILE A 55 24.96 -1.06 -22.72
C ILE A 55 25.48 -0.56 -21.36
N GLN A 56 24.81 0.42 -20.74
CA GLN A 56 25.14 0.88 -19.39
C GLN A 56 24.84 -0.18 -18.34
N ALA A 57 23.72 -0.91 -18.46
CA ALA A 57 23.40 -2.03 -17.60
C ALA A 57 24.44 -3.15 -17.73
N ASN A 58 24.84 -3.49 -18.97
CA ASN A 58 25.88 -4.47 -19.25
C ASN A 58 27.24 -4.03 -18.70
N LEU A 59 27.62 -2.76 -18.83
CA LEU A 59 28.89 -2.24 -18.32
C LEU A 59 28.90 -2.21 -16.78
N LEU A 60 27.80 -1.80 -16.16
CA LEU A 60 27.70 -1.70 -14.70
C LEU A 60 27.69 -3.09 -14.06
N LEU A 61 26.96 -4.04 -14.65
CA LEU A 61 26.85 -5.40 -14.15
C LEU A 61 28.10 -6.23 -14.48
N GLY A 62 28.70 -6.01 -15.66
CA GLY A 62 30.02 -6.55 -16.02
C GLY A 62 31.13 -6.07 -15.08
N SER A 63 31.10 -4.80 -14.64
CA SER A 63 32.04 -4.28 -13.64
C SER A 63 31.93 -4.98 -12.26
N LYS A 64 30.80 -5.64 -12.00
CA LYS A 64 30.54 -6.45 -10.80
C LYS A 64 30.67 -7.96 -11.07
N GLY A 65 31.18 -8.34 -12.24
CA GLY A 65 31.48 -9.73 -12.62
C GLY A 65 30.29 -10.51 -13.17
N VAL A 66 29.24 -9.83 -13.66
CA VAL A 66 28.02 -10.47 -14.18
C VAL A 66 27.86 -10.20 -15.68
N ASP A 67 28.07 -11.23 -16.50
CA ASP A 67 27.85 -11.19 -17.96
C ASP A 67 26.38 -11.51 -18.30
N LEU A 68 25.58 -10.47 -18.51
CA LEU A 68 24.17 -10.58 -18.93
C LEU A 68 23.93 -11.42 -20.20
N PRO A 69 24.72 -11.31 -21.28
CA PRO A 69 24.44 -12.09 -22.50
C PRO A 69 24.69 -13.58 -22.31
N GLN A 70 25.65 -13.98 -21.45
CA GLN A 70 25.83 -15.39 -21.11
C GLN A 70 24.72 -15.89 -20.20
N LEU A 71 24.25 -15.04 -19.27
CA LEU A 71 23.15 -15.36 -18.38
C LEU A 71 21.84 -15.53 -19.15
N SER A 72 21.54 -14.64 -20.11
CA SER A 72 20.33 -14.73 -20.95
C SER A 72 20.35 -15.99 -21.81
N GLN A 73 21.49 -16.34 -22.43
CA GLN A 73 21.64 -17.59 -23.17
C GLN A 73 21.43 -18.83 -22.29
N LYS A 74 21.98 -18.83 -21.06
CA LYS A 74 21.74 -19.92 -20.10
C LYS A 74 20.26 -19.97 -19.67
N LEU A 75 19.62 -18.81 -19.48
CA LEU A 75 18.21 -18.73 -19.08
C LEU A 75 17.28 -19.22 -20.18
N GLU A 76 17.57 -18.89 -21.45
CA GLU A 76 16.84 -19.39 -22.61
C GLU A 76 17.01 -20.90 -22.81
N SER A 77 18.20 -21.44 -22.52
CA SER A 77 18.44 -22.89 -22.52
C SER A 77 17.67 -23.63 -21.41
N LEU A 78 17.40 -22.94 -20.30
CA LEU A 78 16.60 -23.44 -19.18
C LEU A 78 15.10 -23.16 -19.43
N SER A 79 14.58 -23.63 -20.56
CA SER A 79 13.15 -23.50 -20.86
C SER A 79 12.31 -24.40 -19.94
N THR A 80 11.65 -23.79 -18.96
CA THR A 80 10.71 -24.41 -17.99
C THR A 80 9.47 -25.04 -18.64
N ARG A 81 9.26 -24.82 -19.94
CA ARG A 81 8.04 -25.18 -20.67
C ARG A 81 7.90 -26.68 -20.97
N LYS A 82 8.98 -27.47 -20.86
CA LYS A 82 8.96 -28.93 -21.06
C LYS A 82 9.04 -29.75 -19.78
N THR A 83 9.22 -29.12 -18.61
CA THR A 83 9.47 -29.85 -17.35
C THR A 83 8.22 -30.07 -16.49
N PHE A 84 7.13 -29.35 -16.77
CA PHE A 84 5.91 -29.36 -15.94
C PHE A 84 4.65 -29.38 -16.80
N GLU A 85 4.54 -30.35 -17.71
CA GLU A 85 3.29 -30.59 -18.43
C GLU A 85 2.30 -31.32 -17.49
N PRO A 86 1.04 -30.86 -17.38
CA PRO A 86 0.03 -31.56 -16.59
C PRO A 86 -0.17 -32.99 -17.11
N LEU A 87 -0.16 -33.98 -16.22
CA LEU A 87 -0.33 -35.39 -16.58
C LEU A 87 -1.74 -35.63 -17.14
N ASP A 88 -1.83 -36.34 -18.26
CA ASP A 88 -3.10 -36.71 -18.88
C ASP A 88 -3.90 -37.68 -17.99
N PRO A 89 -5.23 -37.52 -17.88
CA PRO A 89 -6.06 -38.43 -17.10
C PRO A 89 -6.06 -39.84 -17.71
N VAL A 90 -5.44 -40.78 -17.02
CA VAL A 90 -5.41 -42.20 -17.41
C VAL A 90 -6.76 -42.85 -17.09
N PRO A 91 -7.36 -43.64 -18.00
CA PRO A 91 -8.61 -44.38 -17.74
C PRO A 91 -8.42 -45.50 -16.69
N ASP A 92 -9.44 -45.70 -15.85
CA ASP A 92 -9.44 -46.57 -14.65
C ASP A 92 -9.15 -48.08 -14.87
N ASN A 93 -8.91 -48.52 -16.12
CA ASN A 93 -8.68 -49.93 -16.48
C ASN A 93 -7.20 -50.36 -16.49
N ASP A 94 -6.25 -49.45 -16.23
CA ASP A 94 -4.82 -49.77 -16.17
C ASP A 94 -4.18 -49.33 -14.84
N ILE A 95 -4.11 -50.29 -13.90
CA ILE A 95 -3.55 -50.10 -12.55
C ILE A 95 -2.06 -49.71 -12.62
N HIS A 96 -1.30 -50.19 -13.61
CA HIS A 96 0.12 -49.88 -13.73
C HIS A 96 0.33 -48.42 -14.15
N SER A 97 -0.46 -47.94 -15.10
CA SER A 97 -0.41 -46.53 -15.52
C SER A 97 -0.90 -45.58 -14.42
N TYR A 98 -1.91 -45.98 -13.64
CA TYR A 98 -2.35 -45.24 -12.46
C TYR A 98 -1.24 -45.11 -11.39
N LEU A 99 -0.59 -46.23 -11.03
CA LEU A 99 0.50 -46.22 -10.05
C LEU A 99 1.70 -45.38 -10.50
N LYS A 100 2.00 -45.38 -11.81
CA LYS A 100 3.04 -44.55 -12.39
C LYS A 100 2.70 -43.06 -12.28
N ASN A 101 1.45 -42.69 -12.61
CA ASN A 101 0.95 -41.32 -12.49
C ASN A 101 0.99 -40.82 -11.02
N GLU A 102 0.57 -41.66 -10.06
CA GLU A 102 0.65 -41.33 -8.63
C GLU A 102 2.10 -41.14 -8.15
N ALA A 103 3.04 -41.98 -8.62
CA ALA A 103 4.46 -41.81 -8.32
C ALA A 103 5.02 -40.50 -8.90
N GLU A 104 4.66 -40.15 -10.14
CA GLU A 104 5.04 -38.90 -10.78
C GLU A 104 4.42 -37.67 -10.08
N ASN A 105 3.15 -37.74 -9.69
CA ASN A 105 2.48 -36.70 -8.89
C ASN A 105 3.14 -36.51 -7.51
N ALA A 106 3.53 -37.59 -6.84
CA ALA A 106 4.26 -37.53 -5.58
C ALA A 106 5.62 -36.86 -5.74
N ILE A 107 6.35 -37.17 -6.83
CA ILE A 107 7.62 -36.53 -7.18
C ILE A 107 7.42 -35.03 -7.45
N LEU A 108 6.42 -34.65 -8.24
CA LEU A 108 6.10 -33.25 -8.52
C LEU A 108 5.75 -32.47 -7.26
N THR A 109 4.93 -33.06 -6.38
CA THR A 109 4.55 -32.45 -5.09
C THR A 109 5.77 -32.30 -4.17
N LEU A 110 6.69 -33.27 -4.17
CA LEU A 110 7.93 -33.17 -3.41
C LEU A 110 8.84 -32.06 -3.96
N ILE A 111 8.98 -31.95 -5.28
CA ILE A 111 9.73 -30.87 -5.93
C ILE A 111 9.12 -29.51 -5.61
N GLU A 112 7.79 -29.37 -5.71
CA GLU A 112 7.11 -28.12 -5.41
C GLU A 112 7.26 -27.72 -3.94
N THR A 113 7.08 -28.68 -3.02
CA THR A 113 7.21 -28.40 -1.58
C THR A 113 8.64 -28.06 -1.19
N THR A 114 9.64 -28.72 -1.78
CA THR A 114 11.06 -28.40 -1.55
C THR A 114 11.46 -27.06 -2.17
N HIS A 115 11.00 -26.75 -3.37
CA HIS A 115 11.20 -25.45 -4.02
C HIS A 115 10.59 -24.32 -3.18
N LYS A 116 9.34 -24.49 -2.73
CA LYS A 116 8.66 -23.54 -1.85
C LYS A 116 9.42 -23.33 -0.53
N LYS A 117 9.83 -24.41 0.13
CA LYS A 117 10.65 -24.34 1.35
C LYS A 117 11.98 -23.63 1.12
N THR A 118 12.63 -23.87 -0.02
CA THR A 118 13.92 -23.27 -0.37
C THR A 118 13.78 -21.77 -0.61
N ILE A 119 12.76 -21.33 -1.37
CA ILE A 119 12.45 -19.92 -1.56
C ILE A 119 12.11 -19.25 -0.23
N ASP A 120 11.30 -19.88 0.60
CA ASP A 120 10.93 -19.33 1.91
C ASP A 120 12.16 -19.21 2.83
N SER A 121 13.10 -20.15 2.80
CA SER A 121 14.36 -20.05 3.55
C SER A 121 15.26 -18.95 3.00
N LEU A 122 15.45 -18.91 1.69
CA LEU A 122 16.30 -17.93 1.01
C LEU A 122 15.80 -16.50 1.23
N THR A 123 14.48 -16.27 1.11
CA THR A 123 13.89 -14.96 1.34
C THR A 123 14.05 -14.50 2.80
N LYS A 124 13.89 -15.42 3.76
CA LYS A 124 14.16 -15.14 5.18
C LYS A 124 15.61 -14.75 5.42
N ASP A 125 16.56 -15.50 4.87
CA ASP A 125 17.99 -15.24 5.07
C ASP A 125 18.46 -13.99 4.34
N HIS A 126 17.96 -13.75 3.13
CA HIS A 126 18.18 -12.51 2.41
C HIS A 126 17.68 -11.29 3.20
N ARG A 127 16.48 -11.37 3.77
CA ARG A 127 15.91 -10.31 4.62
C ARG A 127 16.74 -10.07 5.88
N LYS A 128 17.21 -11.13 6.55
CA LYS A 128 18.13 -11.01 7.70
C LYS A 128 19.42 -10.29 7.30
N LYS A 129 19.99 -10.65 6.14
CA LYS A 129 21.21 -10.02 5.62
C LYS A 129 21.01 -8.53 5.34
N ILE A 130 19.94 -8.15 4.64
CA ILE A 130 19.60 -6.73 4.41
C ILE A 130 19.48 -5.97 5.72
N LEU A 131 18.79 -6.54 6.71
CA LEU A 131 18.62 -5.88 8.02
C LEU A 131 19.94 -5.76 8.78
N TRP A 132 20.82 -6.76 8.68
CA TRP A 132 22.15 -6.71 9.27
C TRP A 132 23.04 -5.66 8.59
N GLU A 133 23.06 -5.62 7.26
CA GLU A 133 23.78 -4.60 6.47
C GLU A 133 23.27 -3.20 6.81
N TRP A 134 21.95 -3.01 6.89
CA TRP A 134 21.36 -1.75 7.32
C TRP A 134 21.81 -1.34 8.72
N LYS A 135 21.80 -2.27 9.69
CA LYS A 135 22.27 -1.98 11.06
C LYS A 135 23.75 -1.58 11.07
N LEU A 136 24.56 -2.26 10.27
CA LEU A 136 25.98 -1.96 10.14
C LEU A 136 26.20 -0.57 9.53
N GLU A 137 25.51 -0.24 8.42
CA GLU A 137 25.60 1.07 7.80
C GLU A 137 25.04 2.18 8.69
N LYS A 138 23.95 1.92 9.42
CA LYS A 138 23.43 2.84 10.45
C LYS A 138 24.49 3.12 11.51
N ALA A 139 25.18 2.09 12.00
CA ALA A 139 26.24 2.26 12.99
C ALA A 139 27.44 3.03 12.42
N LYS A 140 27.86 2.75 11.18
CA LYS A 140 28.91 3.51 10.49
C LYS A 140 28.53 4.98 10.31
N LEU A 141 27.30 5.26 9.88
CA LEU A 141 26.79 6.62 9.74
C LEU A 141 26.77 7.35 11.07
N LEU A 142 26.27 6.70 12.14
CA LEU A 142 26.28 7.26 13.49
C LEU A 142 27.71 7.55 13.96
N ASN A 143 28.65 6.62 13.81
CA ASN A 143 30.05 6.84 14.15
C ASN A 143 30.69 7.97 13.33
N SER A 144 30.31 8.11 12.06
CA SER A 144 30.77 9.21 11.21
C SER A 144 30.18 10.56 11.59
N LEU A 145 28.98 10.58 12.18
CA LEU A 145 28.37 11.80 12.74
C LEU A 145 28.99 12.17 14.10
N ILE A 146 29.32 11.17 14.92
CA ILE A 146 29.94 11.36 16.24
C ILE A 146 31.41 11.80 16.10
N GLY A 147 32.09 11.43 15.00
CA GLY A 147 33.48 11.80 14.71
C GLY A 147 33.75 13.27 14.38
N ARG A 148 32.83 14.19 14.66
CA ARG A 148 33.06 15.65 14.52
C ARG A 148 33.49 16.34 15.83
N SER A 149 33.75 15.60 16.90
CA SER A 149 34.43 16.14 18.09
C SER A 149 35.85 15.57 18.22
N GLY A 150 36.83 16.29 17.69
CA GLY A 150 38.22 16.18 18.13
C GLY A 150 39.20 15.51 17.15
N SER A 151 40.11 16.33 16.63
CA SER A 151 41.42 15.98 16.05
C SER A 151 41.50 15.74 14.53
N LEU A 152 41.66 16.86 13.81
CA LEU A 152 42.74 17.17 12.86
C LEU A 152 43.41 15.95 12.17
N LEU A 153 42.89 15.57 11.00
CA LEU A 153 43.62 15.14 9.80
C LEU A 153 42.59 14.92 8.68
N GLN A 154 42.47 15.91 7.79
CA GLN A 154 41.59 15.86 6.63
C GLN A 154 42.16 14.89 5.59
N LEU A 155 41.65 13.66 5.57
CA LEU A 155 41.73 12.82 4.37
C LEU A 155 40.79 13.43 3.31
N PRO A 156 41.23 13.68 2.06
CA PRO A 156 40.34 14.15 1.01
C PRO A 156 39.37 13.01 0.69
N LYS A 157 38.16 13.07 1.25
CA LYS A 157 37.05 12.30 0.69
C LYS A 157 36.84 12.82 -0.72
N ARG A 158 37.02 11.94 -1.71
CA ARG A 158 36.52 12.15 -3.07
C ARG A 158 34.99 12.22 -2.96
N THR A 159 34.48 13.40 -2.65
CA THR A 159 33.08 13.74 -2.81
C THR A 159 32.83 13.72 -4.31
N GLU A 160 32.20 12.66 -4.80
CA GLU A 160 31.43 12.80 -6.03
C GLU A 160 30.40 13.90 -5.74
N LYS A 161 30.63 15.07 -6.33
CA LYS A 161 29.65 16.15 -6.33
C LYS A 161 28.46 15.62 -7.13
N THR A 162 27.48 15.06 -6.43
CA THR A 162 26.11 15.14 -6.91
C THR A 162 25.84 16.65 -6.99
N VAL A 163 25.80 17.19 -8.21
CA VAL A 163 25.50 18.59 -8.46
C VAL A 163 24.05 18.81 -8.06
N LEU A 164 23.82 19.07 -6.76
CA LEU A 164 22.66 19.80 -6.31
C LEU A 164 23.08 21.26 -6.30
N ASN A 165 22.38 22.05 -7.10
CA ASN A 165 22.64 23.47 -7.29
C ASN A 165 22.53 24.19 -5.93
N GLU A 166 23.66 24.49 -5.29
CA GLU A 166 23.73 25.13 -3.96
C GLU A 166 23.29 26.61 -3.96
N SER A 167 22.97 27.19 -5.12
CA SER A 167 22.62 28.61 -5.28
C SER A 167 21.20 29.00 -4.85
N VAL A 168 20.39 28.09 -4.30
CA VAL A 168 19.00 28.39 -3.88
C VAL A 168 18.80 28.36 -2.35
N TYR A 169 19.83 28.06 -1.56
CA TYR A 169 19.72 28.09 -0.10
C TYR A 169 19.83 29.52 0.46
N GLY A 170 18.81 30.32 0.17
CA GLY A 170 18.59 31.65 0.72
C GLY A 170 17.10 31.95 0.80
N THR A 171 16.53 31.78 2.00
CA THR A 171 15.22 32.30 2.46
C THR A 171 13.91 31.61 2.06
N LYS A 172 13.91 30.49 1.32
CA LYS A 172 12.68 29.69 1.17
C LYS A 172 12.96 28.22 1.47
N SER A 173 12.19 27.67 2.41
CA SER A 173 12.15 26.23 2.63
C SER A 173 11.79 25.55 1.32
N CYS A 174 12.56 24.55 0.89
CA CYS A 174 12.20 23.69 -0.23
C CYS A 174 10.99 22.80 0.09
N LEU A 175 10.54 22.81 1.35
CA LEU A 175 9.40 22.05 1.82
C LEU A 175 8.12 22.88 1.70
N ASP A 176 7.07 22.24 1.20
CA ASP A 176 5.72 22.81 1.18
C ASP A 176 5.22 23.08 2.61
N GLN A 177 4.20 23.94 2.77
CA GLN A 177 3.66 24.32 4.08
C GLN A 177 3.18 23.09 4.87
N LEU A 178 2.62 22.09 4.18
CA LEU A 178 2.24 20.81 4.78
C LEU A 178 3.45 20.00 5.23
N GLU A 179 4.47 19.91 4.38
CA GLU A 179 5.72 19.19 4.69
C GLU A 179 6.43 19.81 5.90
N MET A 180 6.40 21.13 6.02
CA MET A 180 6.89 21.86 7.20
C MET A 180 6.11 21.50 8.47
N ALA A 181 4.78 21.38 8.40
CA ALA A 181 3.95 21.00 9.55
C ALA A 181 4.22 19.55 10.01
N TYR A 182 4.40 18.62 9.06
CA TYR A 182 4.82 17.25 9.36
C TYR A 182 6.24 17.19 9.95
N ALA A 183 7.18 17.96 9.39
CA ALA A 183 8.54 18.05 9.89
C ALA A 183 8.59 18.60 11.33
N GLN A 184 7.80 19.63 11.63
CA GLN A 184 7.67 20.18 12.99
C GLN A 184 7.16 19.12 13.97
N SER A 185 6.12 18.38 13.60
CA SER A 185 5.58 17.29 14.43
C SER A 185 6.61 16.20 14.74
N LEU A 186 7.49 15.89 13.78
CA LEU A 186 8.61 14.96 13.96
C LEU A 186 9.71 15.51 14.86
N ILE A 187 10.04 16.79 14.73
CA ILE A 187 11.02 17.45 15.59
C ILE A 187 10.53 17.45 17.04
N GLU A 188 9.26 17.78 17.27
CA GLU A 188 8.64 17.71 18.59
C GLU A 188 8.63 16.28 19.15
N TYR A 189 8.38 15.28 18.30
CA TYR A 189 8.44 13.88 18.73
C TYR A 189 9.86 13.48 19.15
N ASN A 190 10.88 13.87 18.37
CA ASN A 190 12.27 13.55 18.64
C ASN A 190 12.80 14.28 19.89
N THR A 191 12.43 15.55 20.07
CA THR A 191 12.77 16.32 21.29
C THR A 191 12.14 15.69 22.52
N ALA A 192 10.85 15.34 22.48
CA ALA A 192 10.16 14.62 23.55
C ALA A 192 10.80 13.25 23.88
N MET A 193 11.29 12.53 22.86
CA MET A 193 12.06 11.29 23.05
C MET A 193 13.41 11.52 23.71
N LEU A 194 14.12 12.59 23.35
CA LEU A 194 15.42 12.94 23.93
C LEU A 194 15.29 13.41 25.39
N GLU A 195 14.19 14.08 25.73
CA GLU A 195 13.87 14.53 27.09
C GLU A 195 13.41 13.38 28.02
N GLY A 196 13.26 12.15 27.50
CA GLY A 196 12.86 10.99 28.29
C GLY A 196 11.39 10.96 28.68
N SER A 197 10.55 11.78 28.04
CA SER A 197 9.10 11.77 28.26
C SER A 197 8.42 10.54 27.66
N ALA A 198 7.19 10.24 28.11
CA ALA A 198 6.40 9.12 27.60
C ALA A 198 6.22 9.21 26.07
N LYS A 199 6.33 8.08 25.38
CA LYS A 199 6.33 8.02 23.91
C LYS A 199 5.06 8.66 23.32
N PRO A 200 5.14 9.88 22.74
CA PRO A 200 3.96 10.54 22.23
C PRO A 200 3.45 9.78 20.99
N ASN A 201 2.14 9.68 20.82
CA ASN A 201 1.58 8.98 19.68
C ASN A 201 1.75 9.82 18.41
N LEU A 202 2.76 9.46 17.59
CA LEU A 202 3.05 10.17 16.35
C LEU A 202 1.86 10.16 15.37
N VAL A 203 1.07 9.09 15.38
CA VAL A 203 -0.10 8.95 14.50
C VAL A 203 -1.17 9.98 14.83
N GLU A 204 -1.40 10.26 16.12
CA GLU A 204 -2.34 11.29 16.54
C GLU A 204 -1.88 12.68 16.13
N LYS A 205 -0.58 12.99 16.27
CA LYS A 205 -0.02 14.27 15.82
C LYS A 205 -0.20 14.45 14.31
N PHE A 206 0.10 13.42 13.53
CA PHE A 206 -0.06 13.45 12.08
C PHE A 206 -1.53 13.51 11.62
N THR A 207 -2.45 12.91 12.38
CA THR A 207 -3.89 13.05 12.12
C THR A 207 -4.33 14.51 12.30
N LYS A 208 -3.88 15.18 13.37
CA LYS A 208 -4.18 16.61 13.60
C LYS A 208 -3.62 17.52 12.50
N VAL A 209 -2.41 17.23 12.00
CA VAL A 209 -1.82 17.96 10.87
C VAL A 209 -2.59 17.69 9.56
N ALA A 210 -3.12 16.47 9.39
CA ALA A 210 -3.94 16.13 8.23
C ALA A 210 -5.35 16.73 8.28
N GLU A 211 -5.89 16.99 9.46
CA GLU A 211 -7.17 17.69 9.62
C GLU A 211 -7.05 19.19 9.33
N SER A 212 -5.88 19.78 9.60
CA SER A 212 -5.61 21.18 9.26
C SER A 212 -5.25 21.38 7.78
N SER A 213 -4.88 20.32 7.08
CA SER A 213 -4.71 20.33 5.63
C SER A 213 -6.07 20.08 4.97
N ASN A 214 -6.50 20.98 4.08
CA ASN A 214 -7.82 20.90 3.41
C ASN A 214 -7.97 19.68 2.45
N ASP A 215 -7.10 18.67 2.53
CA ASP A 215 -7.17 17.46 1.72
C ASP A 215 -7.96 16.36 2.46
N SER A 216 -9.22 16.20 2.05
CA SER A 216 -10.12 15.16 2.57
C SER A 216 -9.56 13.75 2.44
N LYS A 217 -8.78 13.44 1.38
CA LYS A 217 -8.26 12.08 1.18
C LYS A 217 -7.14 11.78 2.18
N VAL A 218 -6.27 12.75 2.42
CA VAL A 218 -5.17 12.62 3.38
C VAL A 218 -5.71 12.50 4.80
N SER A 219 -6.69 13.34 5.16
CA SER A 219 -7.40 13.22 6.45
C SER A 219 -8.06 11.85 6.62
N GLU A 220 -8.72 11.32 5.58
CA GLU A 220 -9.30 9.97 5.62
C GLU A 220 -8.23 8.88 5.81
N MET A 221 -7.11 8.96 5.10
CA MET A 221 -6.01 8.00 5.24
C MET A 221 -5.45 7.99 6.66
N TRP A 222 -5.21 9.16 7.24
CA TRP A 222 -4.72 9.26 8.62
C TRP A 222 -5.76 8.78 9.64
N THR A 223 -7.04 9.02 9.40
CA THR A 223 -8.13 8.48 10.22
C THR A 223 -8.10 6.94 10.23
N ILE A 224 -7.91 6.31 9.05
CA ILE A 224 -7.77 4.85 8.95
C ILE A 224 -6.56 4.37 9.76
N VAL A 225 -5.39 5.01 9.59
CA VAL A 225 -4.16 4.62 10.28
C VAL A 225 -4.30 4.80 11.80
N SER A 226 -4.90 5.90 12.25
CA SER A 226 -5.21 6.14 13.67
C SER A 226 -6.09 5.03 14.23
N TYR A 227 -7.18 4.70 13.55
CA TYR A 227 -8.09 3.64 14.00
C TYR A 227 -7.41 2.27 14.09
N MET A 228 -6.52 1.94 13.15
CA MET A 228 -5.80 0.66 13.12
C MET A 228 -4.67 0.57 14.15
N THR A 229 -4.14 1.69 14.62
CA THR A 229 -3.00 1.76 15.55
C THR A 229 -3.41 1.85 17.02
N GLN A 230 -4.69 2.05 17.31
CA GLN A 230 -5.27 2.03 18.68
C GLN A 230 -5.25 0.65 19.36
N LEU A 231 -4.61 -0.36 18.75
CA LEU A 231 -4.43 -1.67 19.35
C LEU A 231 -3.40 -1.57 20.49
N ALA A 232 -3.71 -2.18 21.63
CA ALA A 232 -2.84 -2.15 22.82
C ALA A 232 -1.40 -2.53 22.44
N PRO A 233 -0.39 -1.83 22.99
CA PRO A 233 1.01 -2.08 22.67
C PRO A 233 1.34 -3.54 22.96
N GLN A 234 1.62 -4.30 21.91
CA GLN A 234 2.05 -5.69 22.04
C GLN A 234 3.49 -5.68 22.54
N SER A 235 3.79 -6.63 23.43
CA SER A 235 5.06 -6.79 24.15
C SER A 235 6.30 -6.58 23.25
N GLN A 236 7.39 -6.09 23.86
CA GLN A 236 8.67 -5.75 23.19
C GLN A 236 9.32 -6.89 22.37
N GLU A 237 8.85 -8.13 22.49
CA GLU A 237 9.35 -9.26 21.73
C GLU A 237 8.77 -9.26 20.31
N ASP A 238 9.68 -9.14 19.32
CA ASP A 238 9.47 -9.16 17.87
C ASP A 238 8.06 -8.76 17.39
N VAL A 239 7.85 -7.43 17.26
CA VAL A 239 6.61 -6.77 16.77
C VAL A 239 6.05 -7.40 15.48
N LEU A 240 6.92 -7.97 14.64
CA LEU A 240 6.53 -8.60 13.38
C LEU A 240 5.92 -10.00 13.57
N GLU A 241 6.46 -10.79 14.50
CA GLU A 241 5.95 -12.14 14.78
C GLU A 241 4.61 -12.07 15.50
N THR A 242 4.48 -11.14 16.46
CA THR A 242 3.22 -10.84 17.13
C THR A 242 2.14 -10.37 16.15
N ARG A 243 2.49 -9.52 15.17
CA ARG A 243 1.55 -9.09 14.10
C ARG A 243 1.17 -10.23 13.14
N ASN A 244 2.12 -11.11 12.81
CA ASN A 244 1.89 -12.24 11.90
C ASN A 244 1.22 -13.45 12.56
N SER A 245 1.18 -13.48 13.88
CA SER A 245 0.42 -14.47 14.64
C SER A 245 -1.07 -14.46 14.27
N GLU A 246 -1.74 -15.60 14.39
CA GLU A 246 -3.17 -15.71 14.09
C GLU A 246 -4.01 -14.78 14.98
N ALA A 247 -3.62 -14.63 16.25
CA ALA A 247 -4.25 -13.71 17.19
C ALA A 247 -4.06 -12.23 16.77
N GLY A 248 -2.87 -11.86 16.28
CA GLY A 248 -2.57 -10.53 15.76
C GLY A 248 -3.40 -10.20 14.52
N LYS A 249 -3.46 -11.13 13.56
CA LYS A 249 -4.29 -11.02 12.36
C LYS A 249 -5.78 -10.91 12.69
N SER A 250 -6.29 -11.75 13.59
CA SER A 250 -7.69 -11.72 14.01
C SER A 250 -8.07 -10.38 14.65
N LYS A 251 -7.23 -9.84 15.53
CA LYS A 251 -7.43 -8.50 16.13
C LYS A 251 -7.42 -7.39 15.07
N LEU A 252 -6.49 -7.45 14.12
CA LEU A 252 -6.40 -6.49 13.01
C LEU A 252 -7.67 -6.52 12.15
N ILE A 253 -8.16 -7.71 11.80
CA ILE A 253 -9.38 -7.90 11.01
C ILE A 253 -10.61 -7.38 11.78
N CYS A 254 -10.75 -7.69 13.06
CA CYS A 254 -11.84 -7.17 13.89
C CYS A 254 -11.83 -5.64 13.94
N GLN A 255 -10.66 -5.03 14.11
CA GLN A 255 -10.53 -3.58 14.13
C GLN A 255 -10.89 -2.95 12.78
N ALA A 256 -10.39 -3.50 11.67
CA ALA A 256 -10.72 -3.04 10.33
C ALA A 256 -12.22 -3.16 10.03
N ARG A 257 -12.85 -4.28 10.44
CA ARG A 257 -14.30 -4.47 10.28
C ARG A 257 -15.09 -3.43 11.06
N LYS A 258 -14.74 -3.21 12.33
CA LYS A 258 -15.38 -2.21 13.19
C LYS A 258 -15.26 -0.78 12.63
N TYR A 259 -14.11 -0.45 12.03
CA TYR A 259 -13.95 0.81 11.31
C TYR A 259 -14.94 0.95 10.16
N LEU A 260 -15.03 -0.07 9.30
CA LEU A 260 -15.91 -0.06 8.12
C LEU A 260 -17.40 -0.05 8.50
N GLU A 261 -17.77 -0.70 9.59
CA GLU A 261 -19.12 -0.67 10.18
C GLU A 261 -19.46 0.75 10.66
N ASN A 262 -18.57 1.39 11.43
CA ASN A 262 -18.76 2.76 11.93
C ASN A 262 -18.78 3.79 10.79
N ARG A 263 -17.90 3.66 9.79
CA ARG A 263 -17.88 4.54 8.61
C ARG A 263 -19.22 4.49 7.86
N TYR A 264 -19.81 3.30 7.75
CA TYR A 264 -21.11 3.15 7.09
C TYR A 264 -22.25 3.71 7.93
N ARG A 265 -22.18 3.58 9.26
CA ARG A 265 -23.13 4.22 10.17
C ARG A 265 -23.12 5.75 10.02
N GLN A 266 -21.94 6.36 10.02
CA GLN A 266 -21.78 7.80 9.80
C GLN A 266 -22.33 8.24 8.44
N TYR A 267 -22.10 7.44 7.40
CA TYR A 267 -22.69 7.66 6.08
C TYR A 267 -24.22 7.62 6.11
N MET A 268 -24.81 6.64 6.79
CA MET A 268 -26.26 6.57 6.94
C MET A 268 -26.81 7.76 7.73
N GLU A 269 -26.13 8.16 8.80
CA GLU A 269 -26.47 9.35 9.59
C GLU A 269 -26.47 10.62 8.73
N SER A 270 -25.45 10.82 7.88
CA SER A 270 -25.37 12.00 7.01
C SER A 270 -26.46 12.00 5.93
N VAL A 271 -26.77 10.84 5.35
CA VAL A 271 -27.86 10.71 4.35
C VAL A 271 -29.23 10.97 4.98
N VAL A 272 -29.47 10.44 6.19
CA VAL A 272 -30.72 10.65 6.93
C VAL A 272 -30.85 12.08 7.43
N ALA A 273 -29.76 12.69 7.91
CA ALA A 273 -29.74 14.10 8.31
C ALA A 273 -30.02 15.05 7.14
N SER A 274 -29.53 14.71 5.94
CA SER A 274 -29.80 15.49 4.73
C SER A 274 -31.25 15.39 4.25
N ASN A 275 -31.95 14.29 4.59
CA ASN A 275 -33.31 14.00 4.13
C ASN A 275 -34.30 13.77 5.28
N LEU A 276 -34.23 14.60 6.32
CA LEU A 276 -35.00 14.43 7.57
C LEU A 276 -36.53 14.32 7.36
N SER A 277 -37.09 15.10 6.44
CA SER A 277 -38.53 15.15 6.17
C SER A 277 -39.07 13.82 5.61
N LEU A 278 -38.30 13.15 4.76
CA LEU A 278 -38.66 11.87 4.14
C LEU A 278 -38.25 10.67 5.00
N ALA A 279 -37.19 10.82 5.79
CA ALA A 279 -36.62 9.73 6.59
C ALA A 279 -37.54 9.25 7.72
N ARG A 280 -38.39 10.15 8.26
CA ARG A 280 -39.32 9.86 9.38
C ARG A 280 -38.64 9.10 10.52
N ARG A 281 -37.50 9.62 11.00
CA ARG A 281 -36.59 8.95 11.95
C ARG A 281 -37.22 8.56 13.30
N GLY A 282 -38.39 9.10 13.61
CA GLY A 282 -39.04 8.90 14.91
C GLY A 282 -38.24 9.54 16.06
N GLY A 283 -38.62 9.23 17.29
CA GLY A 283 -38.04 9.81 18.51
C GLY A 283 -37.00 8.95 19.25
N VAL A 284 -36.79 7.70 18.82
CA VAL A 284 -35.88 6.77 19.52
C VAL A 284 -34.50 6.77 18.87
N PRO A 285 -33.43 7.19 19.57
CA PRO A 285 -32.07 7.09 19.06
C PRO A 285 -31.60 5.63 19.03
N GLY A 286 -31.03 5.18 17.92
CA GLY A 286 -30.48 3.84 17.77
C GLY A 286 -30.08 3.50 16.34
N THR A 287 -29.22 2.48 16.17
CA THR A 287 -28.82 2.00 14.84
C THR A 287 -30.01 1.40 14.10
N TYR A 288 -30.88 0.65 14.79
CA TYR A 288 -32.10 0.09 14.21
C TYR A 288 -33.04 1.17 13.65
N SER A 289 -33.30 2.26 14.39
CA SER A 289 -34.15 3.35 13.90
C SER A 289 -33.50 4.12 12.74
N LEU A 290 -32.17 4.29 12.78
CA LEU A 290 -31.40 4.84 11.66
C LEU A 290 -31.53 3.97 10.40
N VAL A 291 -31.37 2.65 10.53
CA VAL A 291 -31.52 1.69 9.42
C VAL A 291 -32.92 1.73 8.85
N ARG A 292 -33.95 1.71 9.71
CA ARG A 292 -35.33 1.89 9.28
C ARG A 292 -35.43 3.11 8.38
N SER A 293 -34.99 4.26 8.88
CA SER A 293 -35.10 5.56 8.21
C SER A 293 -34.38 5.57 6.87
N PHE A 294 -33.21 4.95 6.82
CA PHE A 294 -32.40 4.85 5.60
C PHE A 294 -33.03 3.94 4.54
N VAL A 295 -33.58 2.79 4.92
CA VAL A 295 -34.31 1.90 4.00
C VAL A 295 -35.50 2.63 3.37
N ASN A 296 -36.21 3.44 4.16
CA ASN A 296 -37.33 4.25 3.68
C ASN A 296 -36.92 5.29 2.63
N LEU A 297 -35.70 5.85 2.73
CA LEU A 297 -35.17 6.80 1.76
C LEU A 297 -34.68 6.13 0.47
N ARG A 298 -34.17 4.90 0.57
CA ARG A 298 -33.49 4.21 -0.53
C ARG A 298 -34.40 3.46 -1.48
N VAL A 299 -35.67 3.26 -1.11
CA VAL A 299 -36.63 2.54 -1.94
C VAL A 299 -37.90 3.39 -2.18
N PRO A 300 -37.82 4.52 -2.93
CA PRO A 300 -38.98 5.39 -3.13
C PRO A 300 -40.01 4.87 -4.14
N GLY A 301 -39.86 3.66 -4.70
CA GLY A 301 -40.56 3.24 -5.93
C GLY A 301 -41.07 1.80 -5.98
N GLY A 302 -41.14 1.11 -4.84
CA GLY A 302 -41.67 -0.26 -4.76
C GLY A 302 -40.59 -1.36 -4.75
N TYR A 303 -41.00 -2.53 -4.25
CA TYR A 303 -40.14 -3.69 -3.93
C TYR A 303 -40.03 -4.68 -5.10
N LEU A 304 -39.94 -4.17 -6.33
CA LEU A 304 -39.87 -5.03 -7.52
C LEU A 304 -38.57 -5.85 -7.51
N GLY A 305 -38.70 -7.17 -7.29
CA GLY A 305 -37.60 -8.12 -7.23
C GLY A 305 -37.18 -8.56 -5.82
N LEU A 306 -37.69 -7.91 -4.76
CA LEU A 306 -37.42 -8.30 -3.37
C LEU A 306 -38.45 -9.33 -2.89
N ASP A 307 -38.06 -10.12 -1.89
CA ASP A 307 -38.92 -11.07 -1.20
C ASP A 307 -40.13 -10.33 -0.57
N PRO A 308 -41.37 -10.86 -0.65
CA PRO A 308 -42.55 -10.29 0.01
C PRO A 308 -42.43 -10.19 1.55
N ALA A 309 -41.40 -10.76 2.17
CA ALA A 309 -41.19 -10.64 3.60
C ALA A 309 -40.94 -9.18 4.03
N GLU A 310 -41.86 -8.63 4.83
CA GLU A 310 -41.81 -7.26 5.31
C GLU A 310 -41.75 -7.16 6.84
N VAL A 311 -41.07 -6.13 7.35
CA VAL A 311 -41.07 -5.69 8.76
C VAL A 311 -41.44 -4.22 8.80
N ASP A 312 -42.48 -3.88 9.57
CA ASP A 312 -42.97 -2.50 9.69
C ASP A 312 -43.27 -1.82 8.33
N GLY A 313 -43.74 -2.60 7.34
CA GLY A 313 -44.04 -2.15 5.97
C GLY A 313 -42.81 -1.89 5.10
N ARG A 314 -41.66 -2.51 5.43
CA ARG A 314 -40.37 -2.36 4.74
C ARG A 314 -39.76 -3.73 4.45
N PRO A 315 -38.89 -3.88 3.44
CA PRO A 315 -38.30 -5.18 3.12
C PRO A 315 -37.45 -5.69 4.26
N LEU A 316 -37.72 -6.93 4.67
CA LEU A 316 -37.04 -7.59 5.77
C LEU A 316 -35.54 -7.70 5.50
N TRP A 317 -35.17 -8.26 4.34
CA TRP A 317 -33.78 -8.54 3.99
C TRP A 317 -32.92 -7.29 3.88
N ALA A 318 -33.46 -6.21 3.31
CA ALA A 318 -32.77 -4.91 3.30
C ALA A 318 -32.51 -4.40 4.72
N SER A 319 -33.51 -4.51 5.60
CA SER A 319 -33.38 -4.08 7.00
C SER A 319 -32.33 -4.91 7.76
N ILE A 320 -32.32 -6.23 7.57
CA ILE A 320 -31.30 -7.13 8.13
C ILE A 320 -29.91 -6.78 7.60
N TYR A 321 -29.77 -6.64 6.27
CA TYR A 321 -28.51 -6.33 5.61
C TYR A 321 -27.88 -5.05 6.15
N TYR A 322 -28.64 -3.96 6.22
CA TYR A 322 -28.10 -2.68 6.71
C TYR A 322 -27.81 -2.68 8.21
N CYS A 323 -28.57 -3.43 9.03
CA CYS A 323 -28.23 -3.67 10.43
C CYS A 323 -26.87 -4.39 10.56
N LEU A 324 -26.67 -5.48 9.81
CA LEU A 324 -25.40 -6.21 9.80
C LEU A 324 -24.26 -5.37 9.25
N ARG A 325 -24.50 -4.57 8.21
CA ARG A 325 -23.51 -3.67 7.60
C ARG A 325 -23.00 -2.61 8.58
N CYS A 326 -23.81 -2.23 9.56
CA CYS A 326 -23.46 -1.29 10.63
C CYS A 326 -22.91 -1.97 11.90
N GLY A 327 -22.72 -3.30 11.87
CA GLY A 327 -22.27 -4.09 13.01
C GLY A 327 -23.33 -4.31 14.09
N ASP A 328 -24.60 -3.96 13.85
CA ASP A 328 -25.68 -4.11 14.82
C ASP A 328 -26.45 -5.43 14.60
N ILE A 329 -25.89 -6.50 15.18
CA ILE A 329 -26.50 -7.83 15.16
C ILE A 329 -27.79 -7.86 16.00
N ALA A 330 -27.88 -7.04 17.04
CA ALA A 330 -29.08 -6.98 17.89
C ALA A 330 -30.26 -6.37 17.13
N GLY A 331 -30.03 -5.31 16.37
CA GLY A 331 -31.03 -4.74 15.46
C GLY A 331 -31.49 -5.73 14.38
N ALA A 332 -30.58 -6.53 13.83
CA ALA A 332 -30.92 -7.57 12.86
C ALA A 332 -31.80 -8.68 13.49
N LEU A 333 -31.48 -9.11 14.71
CA LEU A 333 -32.30 -10.07 15.46
C LEU A 333 -33.71 -9.54 15.72
N GLN A 334 -33.84 -8.26 16.06
CA GLN A 334 -35.12 -7.61 16.26
C GLN A 334 -35.97 -7.62 14.98
N CYS A 335 -35.37 -7.35 13.80
CA CYS A 335 -36.07 -7.45 12.52
C CYS A 335 -36.67 -8.85 12.30
N ILE A 336 -35.88 -9.91 12.54
CA ILE A 336 -36.32 -11.28 12.26
C ILE A 336 -37.40 -11.72 13.24
N GLN A 337 -37.28 -11.37 14.51
CA GLN A 337 -38.31 -11.66 15.52
C GLN A 337 -39.65 -11.01 15.19
N GLN A 338 -39.63 -9.84 14.54
CA GLN A 338 -40.83 -9.11 14.13
C GLN A 338 -41.45 -9.63 12.82
N ALA A 339 -40.66 -10.26 11.94
CA ALA A 339 -41.13 -10.78 10.66
C ALA A 339 -42.02 -12.03 10.78
N GLY A 340 -41.95 -12.74 11.91
CA GLY A 340 -42.80 -13.89 12.22
C GLY A 340 -42.15 -15.27 12.09
N PRO A 341 -42.95 -16.35 12.20
CA PRO A 341 -42.46 -17.73 12.20
C PRO A 341 -42.01 -18.19 10.81
N GLY A 342 -40.84 -18.84 10.73
CA GLY A 342 -40.22 -19.32 9.48
C GLY A 342 -38.72 -19.06 9.37
N LEU A 343 -38.16 -18.16 10.19
CA LEU A 343 -36.74 -17.79 10.21
C LEU A 343 -36.03 -18.18 11.53
N GLU A 344 -36.53 -19.19 12.22
CA GLU A 344 -36.03 -19.62 13.54
C GLU A 344 -34.57 -20.07 13.50
N GLU A 345 -34.18 -20.81 12.46
CA GLU A 345 -32.79 -21.24 12.25
C GLU A 345 -31.83 -20.04 12.09
N MET A 346 -32.29 -18.98 11.41
CA MET A 346 -31.51 -17.75 11.24
C MET A 346 -31.42 -16.93 12.53
N CYS A 347 -32.49 -16.92 13.33
CA CYS A 347 -32.48 -16.36 14.68
C CYS A 347 -31.43 -17.02 15.57
N VAL A 348 -31.38 -18.36 15.57
CA VAL A 348 -30.38 -19.12 16.34
C VAL A 348 -28.96 -18.79 15.87
N ALA A 349 -28.75 -18.72 14.54
CA ALA A 349 -27.47 -18.35 13.94
C ALA A 349 -26.98 -16.95 14.37
N LEU A 350 -27.87 -15.96 14.33
CA LEU A 350 -27.53 -14.59 14.71
C LEU A 350 -27.33 -14.44 16.23
N GLN A 351 -28.05 -15.20 17.05
CA GLN A 351 -27.82 -15.26 18.50
C GLN A 351 -26.43 -15.85 18.81
N GLU A 352 -26.02 -16.89 18.09
CA GLU A 352 -24.69 -17.49 18.24
C GLU A 352 -23.59 -16.54 17.75
N LEU A 353 -23.81 -15.86 16.62
CA LEU A 353 -22.89 -14.83 16.10
C LEU A 353 -22.68 -13.68 17.09
N ARG A 354 -23.74 -13.29 17.82
CA ARG A 354 -23.65 -12.26 18.87
C ARG A 354 -22.84 -12.75 20.07
N GLY A 355 -22.95 -14.03 20.41
CA GLY A 355 -22.23 -14.64 21.53
C GLY A 355 -20.75 -14.92 21.26
N SER A 356 -20.35 -15.06 20.00
CA SER A 356 -18.98 -15.41 19.64
C SER A 356 -18.09 -14.17 19.43
N PRO A 357 -16.95 -14.03 20.14
CA PRO A 357 -16.06 -12.87 20.02
C PRO A 357 -15.41 -12.77 18.62
N GLN A 358 -15.41 -13.85 17.86
CA GLN A 358 -14.86 -13.92 16.50
C GLN A 358 -15.95 -13.81 15.41
N HIS A 359 -17.23 -13.64 15.78
CA HIS A 359 -18.38 -13.68 14.87
C HIS A 359 -18.34 -14.91 13.96
N ARG A 360 -18.09 -16.08 14.55
CA ARG A 360 -18.11 -17.38 13.87
C ARG A 360 -19.28 -18.21 14.36
N LEU A 361 -19.83 -19.01 13.46
CA LEU A 361 -20.86 -20.00 13.74
C LEU A 361 -20.20 -21.32 14.15
N SER A 362 -20.91 -22.14 14.92
CA SER A 362 -20.51 -23.51 15.20
C SER A 362 -20.50 -24.34 13.91
N PRO A 363 -19.54 -25.28 13.75
CA PRO A 363 -19.48 -26.16 12.57
C PRO A 363 -20.79 -26.90 12.21
N PRO A 364 -21.61 -27.40 13.16
CA PRO A 364 -22.90 -28.01 12.82
C PRO A 364 -23.90 -27.00 12.23
N LEU A 365 -24.01 -25.81 12.82
CA LEU A 365 -24.94 -24.78 12.38
C LEU A 365 -24.51 -24.19 11.03
N GLU A 366 -23.21 -24.00 10.83
CA GLU A 366 -22.64 -23.57 9.55
C GLU A 366 -22.97 -24.58 8.42
N LYS A 367 -22.85 -25.88 8.68
CA LYS A 367 -23.22 -26.93 7.71
C LYS A 367 -24.71 -26.92 7.39
N ALA A 368 -25.57 -26.73 8.40
CA ALA A 368 -27.02 -26.65 8.22
C ALA A 368 -27.40 -25.46 7.32
N ILE A 369 -26.90 -24.26 7.64
CA ILE A 369 -27.14 -23.04 6.87
C ILE A 369 -26.60 -23.15 5.44
N ASN A 370 -25.38 -23.68 5.27
CA ASN A 370 -24.82 -23.89 3.93
C ASN A 370 -25.65 -24.86 3.08
N SER A 371 -26.24 -25.88 3.71
CA SER A 371 -27.15 -26.80 3.03
C SER A 371 -28.45 -26.12 2.61
N GLN A 372 -29.02 -25.26 3.46
CA GLN A 372 -30.22 -24.47 3.16
C GLN A 372 -29.97 -23.45 2.05
N TYR A 373 -28.85 -22.72 2.12
CA TYR A 373 -28.42 -21.77 1.10
C TYR A 373 -28.33 -22.43 -0.29
N LYS A 374 -27.71 -23.62 -0.36
CA LYS A 374 -27.60 -24.39 -1.61
C LYS A 374 -28.95 -24.90 -2.13
N ARG A 375 -29.90 -25.21 -1.25
CA ARG A 375 -31.20 -25.79 -1.62
C ARG A 375 -32.22 -24.74 -2.07
N GLY A 376 -32.27 -23.57 -1.43
CA GLY A 376 -33.32 -22.57 -1.67
C GLY A 376 -32.80 -21.20 -2.11
N VAL A 377 -31.82 -20.66 -1.38
CA VAL A 377 -31.40 -19.25 -1.55
C VAL A 377 -30.59 -19.04 -2.82
N ARG A 378 -29.84 -20.03 -3.32
CA ARG A 378 -29.11 -19.91 -4.59
C ARG A 378 -30.01 -19.54 -5.78
N ASN A 379 -31.30 -19.88 -5.70
CA ASN A 379 -32.27 -19.64 -6.76
C ASN A 379 -33.27 -18.52 -6.40
N SER A 380 -33.09 -17.80 -5.28
CA SER A 380 -33.98 -16.70 -4.91
C SER A 380 -33.72 -15.45 -5.74
N THR A 381 -34.75 -14.61 -5.86
CA THR A 381 -34.71 -13.36 -6.62
C THR A 381 -34.23 -12.15 -5.81
N ASP A 382 -34.28 -12.22 -4.47
CA ASP A 382 -33.78 -11.17 -3.57
C ASP A 382 -32.24 -11.23 -3.48
N PRO A 383 -31.52 -10.12 -3.76
CA PRO A 383 -30.05 -10.07 -3.91
C PRO A 383 -29.21 -10.16 -2.63
#